data_AF-A0A2S8ZLW1-F1
#
_entry.id   AF-A0A2S8ZLW1-F1
#
_cell.length_a   1.000
_cell.length_b   1.000
_cell.length_c   1.000
_cell.angle_alpha   90.00
_cell.angle_beta   90.00
_cell.angle_gamma   90.00
#
_symmetry.space_group_name_H-M   'P 1'
#
loop_
_entity.id
_entity.type
_entity.pdbx_description
1 polymer ?
#
loop_
_entity_poly.entity_id
_entity_poly.type
_entity_poly.pdbx_seq_one_letter_code
_entity_poly.pdbx_strand_id
1 'polypeptide(L)'
;MSSYFDHKVIWITGASSGIGEALVKNLAQNSNAKIILSSRKEEQLHLVAGNAGLSKDRYAVIPLDLQNYKEMPALAAKASEQFGKIDISINAVTGNGSLQGTMDDATKNGMPVDIFAKKMLHAIEKQKRQKAIGGKEVMAVYLKRFFPDILAKIIRKAKVV
;
A
#
# COMPACT_ATOMS: atom_id res chain seq x y z
N MET A 1 6.16 -17.92 -7.09
CA MET A 1 5.78 -16.50 -7.24
C MET A 1 6.24 -16.04 -8.62
N SER A 2 5.52 -15.14 -9.29
CA SER A 2 5.98 -14.57 -10.56
C SER A 2 7.19 -13.67 -10.37
N SER A 3 8.13 -13.68 -11.31
CA SER A 3 9.31 -12.81 -11.35
C SER A 3 8.99 -11.35 -11.71
N TYR A 4 7.71 -10.98 -11.81
CA TYR A 4 7.27 -9.66 -12.24
C TYR A 4 7.91 -8.51 -11.45
N PHE A 5 8.15 -8.68 -10.15
CA PHE A 5 8.73 -7.64 -9.31
C PHE A 5 10.26 -7.66 -9.26
N ASP A 6 10.90 -8.70 -9.80
CA ASP A 6 12.34 -8.81 -9.75
C ASP A 6 13.00 -7.66 -10.50
N HIS A 7 14.04 -7.08 -9.88
CA HIS A 7 14.80 -5.95 -10.40
C HIS A 7 13.99 -4.64 -10.58
N LYS A 8 12.72 -4.59 -10.19
CA LYS A 8 11.94 -3.35 -10.18
C LYS A 8 12.31 -2.46 -9.01
N VAL A 9 12.23 -1.15 -9.23
CA VAL A 9 12.31 -0.14 -8.18
C VAL A 9 10.89 0.22 -7.74
N ILE A 10 10.57 -0.08 -6.49
CA ILE A 10 9.24 0.11 -5.90
C ILE A 10 9.32 1.15 -4.80
N TRP A 11 8.60 2.26 -4.94
CA TRP A 11 8.53 3.31 -3.93
C TRP A 11 7.24 3.20 -3.13
N ILE A 12 7.36 2.96 -1.83
CA ILE A 12 6.23 2.79 -0.90
C ILE A 12 6.19 3.97 0.07
N THR A 13 5.14 4.80 -0.03
CA THR A 13 4.81 5.82 0.98
C THR A 13 3.90 5.22 2.06
N GLY A 14 4.07 5.65 3.31
CA GLY A 14 3.42 5.03 4.45
C GLY A 14 4.03 3.66 4.83
N ALA A 15 5.30 3.44 4.50
CA ALA A 15 5.98 2.15 4.69
C ALA A 15 6.27 1.79 6.17
N SER A 16 6.07 2.70 7.12
CA SER A 16 6.43 2.52 8.53
C SER A 16 5.51 1.59 9.32
N SER A 17 4.33 1.25 8.79
CA SER A 17 3.33 0.47 9.52
C SER A 17 2.23 -0.08 8.60
N GLY A 18 1.43 -1.02 9.11
CA GLY A 18 0.16 -1.40 8.50
C GLY A 18 0.33 -1.94 7.07
N ILE A 19 -0.46 -1.43 6.12
CA ILE A 19 -0.44 -1.92 4.73
C ILE A 19 0.95 -1.73 4.10
N GLY A 20 1.59 -0.57 4.31
CA GLY A 20 2.91 -0.29 3.74
C GLY A 20 3.97 -1.27 4.25
N GLU A 21 4.02 -1.51 5.56
CA GLU A 21 4.92 -2.49 6.17
C GLU A 21 4.66 -3.91 5.63
N ALA A 22 3.39 -4.33 5.55
CA ALA A 22 3.04 -5.64 5.02
C ALA A 22 3.44 -5.80 3.55
N LEU A 23 3.34 -4.75 2.75
CA LEU A 23 3.82 -4.73 1.36
C LEU A 23 5.33 -4.87 1.30
N VAL A 24 6.08 -4.14 2.13
CA VAL A 24 7.55 -4.27 2.22
C VAL A 24 7.94 -5.71 2.55
N LYS A 25 7.33 -6.29 3.59
CA LYS A 25 7.58 -7.67 3.99
C LYS A 25 7.31 -8.67 2.87
N ASN A 26 6.16 -8.56 2.19
CA ASN A 26 5.83 -9.48 1.09
C ASN A 26 6.79 -9.32 -0.11
N LEU A 27 7.16 -8.09 -0.47
CA LEU A 27 8.09 -7.84 -1.58
C LEU A 27 9.51 -8.31 -1.26
N ALA A 28 9.99 -8.07 -0.04
CA ALA A 28 11.31 -8.52 0.41
C ALA A 28 11.43 -10.05 0.38
N GLN A 29 10.40 -10.76 0.85
CA GLN A 29 10.40 -12.23 0.96
C GLN A 29 10.20 -12.94 -0.39
N ASN A 30 9.57 -12.29 -1.37
CA ASN A 30 9.07 -12.98 -2.56
C ASN A 30 9.54 -12.38 -3.89
N SER A 31 10.49 -11.45 -3.86
CA SER A 31 11.08 -10.85 -5.06
C SER A 31 12.49 -10.34 -4.80
N ASN A 32 13.18 -9.99 -5.88
CA ASN A 32 14.45 -9.25 -5.89
C ASN A 32 14.26 -7.74 -6.18
N ALA A 33 13.09 -7.19 -5.87
CA ALA A 33 12.82 -5.76 -6.01
C ALA A 33 13.76 -4.92 -5.12
N LYS A 34 14.09 -3.71 -5.60
CA LYS A 34 14.66 -2.64 -4.78
C LYS A 34 13.51 -1.78 -4.23
N ILE A 35 13.53 -1.51 -2.93
CA ILE A 35 12.39 -0.89 -2.24
C ILE A 35 12.81 0.45 -1.65
N ILE A 36 12.16 1.53 -2.06
CA ILE A 36 12.28 2.83 -1.41
C ILE A 36 11.17 2.92 -0.37
N LEU A 37 11.57 3.11 0.90
CA LEU A 37 10.66 3.24 2.02
C LEU A 37 10.54 4.72 2.40
N SER A 38 9.30 5.21 2.48
CA SER A 38 9.02 6.59 2.85
C SER A 38 7.90 6.71 3.89
N SER A 39 8.16 7.52 4.90
CA SER A 39 7.22 7.98 5.93
C SER A 39 7.86 9.12 6.73
N ARG A 40 7.14 9.66 7.70
CA ARG A 40 7.65 10.66 8.66
C ARG A 40 8.56 10.06 9.74
N LYS A 41 8.55 8.74 9.94
CA LYS A 41 9.25 8.05 11.04
C LYS A 41 10.44 7.27 10.50
N GLU A 42 11.56 7.94 10.28
CA GLU A 42 12.76 7.36 9.67
C GLU A 42 13.27 6.11 10.40
N GLU A 43 13.39 6.17 11.74
CA GLU A 43 13.82 5.04 12.56
C GLU A 43 12.95 3.78 12.33
N GLN A 44 11.63 3.96 12.29
CA GLN A 44 10.68 2.88 12.03
C GLN A 44 10.86 2.28 10.63
N LEU A 45 11.26 3.06 9.63
CA LEU A 45 11.51 2.54 8.28
C LEU A 45 12.72 1.61 8.26
N HIS A 46 13.78 1.95 8.99
CA HIS A 46 14.93 1.06 9.15
C HIS A 46 14.57 -0.24 9.89
N LEU A 47 13.74 -0.15 10.93
CA LEU A 47 13.23 -1.33 11.63
C LEU A 47 12.41 -2.24 10.70
N VAL A 48 11.51 -1.66 9.91
CA VAL A 48 10.70 -2.40 8.92
C VAL A 48 11.59 -3.07 7.88
N ALA A 49 12.59 -2.37 7.33
CA ALA A 49 13.51 -2.93 6.36
C ALA A 49 14.34 -4.10 6.95
N GLY A 50 14.84 -3.94 8.18
CA GLY A 50 15.58 -4.97 8.91
C GLY A 50 14.72 -6.20 9.20
N ASN A 51 13.52 -6.00 9.74
CA ASN A 51 12.58 -7.09 10.05
C ASN A 51 12.09 -7.83 8.80
N ALA A 52 12.04 -7.14 7.66
CA ALA A 52 11.71 -7.74 6.37
C ALA A 52 12.88 -8.54 5.74
N GLY A 53 14.11 -8.42 6.30
CA GLY A 53 15.30 -9.10 5.78
C GLY A 53 15.89 -8.47 4.53
N LEU A 54 15.67 -7.17 4.28
CA LEU A 54 16.25 -6.47 3.14
C LEU A 54 17.74 -6.20 3.37
N SER A 55 18.57 -6.59 2.40
CA SER A 55 19.98 -6.19 2.36
C SER A 55 20.13 -4.70 2.04
N LYS A 56 21.22 -4.05 2.49
CA LYS A 56 21.42 -2.60 2.36
C LYS A 56 21.41 -2.08 0.91
N ASP A 57 21.73 -2.93 -0.06
CA ASP A 57 21.70 -2.62 -1.50
C ASP A 57 20.28 -2.73 -2.11
N ARG A 58 19.34 -3.36 -1.39
CA ARG A 58 17.97 -3.60 -1.82
C ARG A 58 16.96 -2.59 -1.29
N TYR A 59 17.37 -1.65 -0.44
CA TYR A 59 16.46 -0.60 0.02
C TYR A 59 17.14 0.73 0.30
N ALA A 60 16.36 1.81 0.21
CA ALA A 60 16.74 3.08 0.83
C ALA A 60 15.56 3.64 1.59
N VAL A 61 15.91 4.48 2.55
CA VAL A 61 14.97 5.24 3.34
C VAL A 61 15.01 6.68 2.85
N ILE A 62 13.84 7.18 2.46
CA ILE A 62 13.65 8.58 2.05
C ILE A 62 12.53 9.13 2.93
N PRO A 63 12.86 9.83 4.03
CA PRO A 63 11.86 10.46 4.87
C PRO A 63 10.97 11.39 4.04
N LEU A 64 9.67 11.33 4.32
CA LEU A 64 8.66 12.05 3.56
C LEU A 64 7.48 12.41 4.44
N ASP A 65 7.15 13.70 4.47
CA ASP A 65 5.85 14.18 4.89
C ASP A 65 5.01 14.56 3.66
N LEU A 66 3.95 13.80 3.39
CA LEU A 66 3.03 14.09 2.27
C LEU A 66 2.25 15.39 2.47
N GLN A 67 2.17 15.93 3.69
CA GLN A 67 1.58 17.25 3.93
C GLN A 67 2.48 18.36 3.39
N ASN A 68 3.79 18.11 3.28
CA ASN A 68 4.77 19.02 2.69
C ASN A 68 5.07 18.63 1.23
N TYR A 69 4.03 18.66 0.38
CA TYR A 69 4.13 18.25 -1.02
C TYR A 69 5.11 19.10 -1.86
N LYS A 70 5.50 20.28 -1.39
CA LYS A 70 6.44 21.17 -2.10
C LYS A 70 7.83 20.55 -2.26
N GLU A 71 8.21 19.66 -1.34
CA GLU A 71 9.50 18.96 -1.39
C GLU A 71 9.47 17.70 -2.28
N MET A 72 8.28 17.31 -2.76
CA MET A 72 8.14 16.06 -3.53
C MET A 72 8.98 15.98 -4.79
N PRO A 73 9.11 17.05 -5.62
CA PRO A 73 9.96 17.00 -6.79
C PRO A 73 11.43 16.70 -6.45
N ALA A 74 11.96 17.34 -5.39
CA ALA A 74 13.34 17.13 -4.95
C ALA A 74 13.55 15.72 -4.40
N LEU A 75 12.60 15.20 -3.62
CA LEU A 75 12.66 13.84 -3.07
C LEU A 75 12.54 12.78 -4.17
N ALA A 76 11.71 13.01 -5.19
CA ALA A 76 11.61 12.13 -6.35
C ALA A 76 12.90 12.12 -7.19
N ALA A 77 13.57 13.28 -7.32
CA ALA A 77 14.88 13.36 -7.96
C ALA A 77 15.92 12.55 -7.17
N LYS A 78 16.00 12.74 -5.85
CA LYS A 78 16.90 11.97 -4.96
C LYS A 78 16.64 10.45 -5.03
N ALA A 79 15.37 10.05 -5.04
CA ALA A 79 14.97 8.65 -5.21
C ALA A 79 15.45 8.08 -6.55
N SER A 80 15.33 8.88 -7.62
CA SER A 80 15.73 8.50 -8.96
C SER A 80 17.25 8.45 -9.13
N GLU A 81 18.00 9.32 -8.46
CA GLU A 81 19.47 9.27 -8.45
C GLU A 81 19.98 8.01 -7.73
N GLN A 82 19.36 7.63 -6.61
CA GLN A 82 19.82 6.51 -5.80
C GLN A 82 19.49 5.14 -6.40
N PHE A 83 18.32 4.99 -7.04
CA PHE A 83 17.87 3.70 -7.56
C PHE A 83 17.57 3.64 -9.05
N GLY A 84 17.72 4.76 -9.76
CA GLY A 84 17.30 4.87 -11.14
C GLY A 84 15.80 5.05 -11.28
N LYS A 85 15.25 4.60 -12.40
CA LYS A 85 13.83 4.76 -12.72
C LYS A 85 12.95 4.05 -11.69
N ILE A 86 12.00 4.78 -11.10
CA ILE A 86 10.93 4.21 -10.27
C ILE A 86 9.92 3.50 -11.19
N ASP A 87 9.79 2.19 -11.05
CA ASP A 87 8.86 1.37 -11.86
C ASP A 87 7.44 1.39 -11.29
N ILE A 88 7.32 1.39 -9.96
CA ILE A 88 6.05 1.26 -9.25
C ILE A 88 6.06 2.22 -8.06
N SER A 89 5.01 3.05 -7.94
CA SER A 89 4.75 3.86 -6.75
C SER A 89 3.50 3.31 -6.04
N ILE A 90 3.59 3.11 -4.72
CA ILE A 90 2.52 2.62 -3.87
C ILE A 90 2.29 3.62 -2.74
N ASN A 91 1.05 4.10 -2.61
CA ASN A 91 0.65 5.01 -1.55
C ASN A 91 -0.19 4.28 -0.50
N ALA A 92 0.43 3.98 0.65
CA ALA A 92 -0.21 3.31 1.78
C ALA A 92 -0.43 4.29 2.94
N VAL A 93 -1.19 5.36 2.67
CA VAL A 93 -1.45 6.45 3.61
C VAL A 93 -2.95 6.66 3.81
N THR A 94 -3.34 7.19 4.97
CA THR A 94 -4.72 7.62 5.22
C THR A 94 -4.98 8.99 4.57
N GLY A 95 -6.25 9.43 4.50
CA GLY A 95 -6.63 10.66 3.81
C GLY A 95 -5.95 11.95 4.30
N ASN A 96 -5.40 11.96 5.51
CA ASN A 96 -4.60 13.05 6.07
C ASN A 96 -3.14 12.63 6.39
N GLY A 97 -2.73 11.44 5.96
CA GLY A 97 -1.40 10.86 6.22
C GLY A 97 -1.15 10.43 7.68
N SER A 98 -2.18 10.45 8.54
CA SER A 98 -2.09 9.98 9.93
C SER A 98 -2.14 8.46 10.04
N LEU A 99 -1.67 7.91 11.15
CA LEU A 99 -1.85 6.50 11.45
C LEU A 99 -3.32 6.28 11.86
N GLN A 100 -3.95 5.23 11.34
CA GLN A 100 -5.19 4.71 11.91
C GLN A 100 -4.82 4.05 13.25
N GLY A 101 -4.71 4.87 14.31
CA GLY A 101 -4.17 4.48 15.61
C GLY A 101 -5.13 3.68 16.50
N THR A 102 -6.28 3.26 15.98
CA THR A 102 -7.32 2.55 16.73
C THR A 102 -7.88 1.39 15.90
N MET A 103 -8.04 0.22 16.53
CA MET A 103 -8.93 -0.82 16.02
C MET A 103 -10.33 -0.53 16.57
N ASP A 104 -11.25 -0.12 15.72
CA ASP A 104 -12.67 -0.20 16.04
C ASP A 104 -13.18 -1.65 15.87
N ASP A 105 -14.39 -1.95 16.34
CA ASP A 105 -14.98 -3.29 16.21
C ASP A 105 -15.12 -3.73 14.74
N ALA A 106 -15.24 -2.78 13.82
CA ALA A 106 -15.22 -3.05 12.38
C ALA A 106 -13.86 -3.55 11.88
N THR A 107 -12.76 -3.04 12.46
CA THR A 107 -11.39 -3.49 12.17
C THR A 107 -11.14 -4.90 12.70
N LYS A 108 -11.74 -5.28 13.84
CA LYS A 108 -11.56 -6.62 14.44
C LYS A 108 -12.05 -7.76 13.54
N ASN A 109 -13.10 -7.53 12.76
CA ASN A 109 -13.63 -8.49 11.77
C ASN A 109 -13.18 -8.17 10.34
N GLY A 110 -12.28 -7.20 10.18
CA GLY A 110 -11.76 -6.76 8.89
C GLY A 110 -10.83 -7.78 8.23
N MET A 111 -10.50 -7.52 6.96
CA MET A 111 -9.47 -8.31 6.27
C MET A 111 -8.10 -8.06 6.93
N PRO A 112 -7.35 -9.11 7.27
CA PRO A 112 -5.98 -8.95 7.77
C PRO A 112 -5.11 -8.20 6.75
N VAL A 113 -4.23 -7.36 7.25
CA VAL A 113 -3.40 -6.46 6.43
C VAL A 113 -2.46 -7.24 5.50
N ASP A 114 -1.94 -8.39 5.94
CA ASP A 114 -1.10 -9.26 5.13
C ASP A 114 -1.88 -9.89 3.97
N ILE A 115 -3.15 -10.26 4.20
CA ILE A 115 -4.06 -10.77 3.16
C ILE A 115 -4.35 -9.68 2.14
N PHE A 116 -4.60 -8.45 2.59
CA PHE A 116 -4.78 -7.31 1.69
C PHE A 116 -3.52 -7.07 0.84
N ALA A 117 -2.34 -7.01 1.46
CA ALA A 117 -1.06 -6.79 0.77
C ALA A 117 -0.82 -7.84 -0.32
N LYS A 118 -1.06 -9.13 -0.02
CA LYS A 118 -0.97 -10.22 -1.02
C LYS A 118 -1.92 -10.02 -2.19
N LYS A 119 -3.20 -9.70 -1.92
CA LYS A 119 -4.21 -9.45 -2.97
C LYS A 119 -3.85 -8.23 -3.82
N MET A 120 -3.30 -7.19 -3.21
CA MET A 120 -2.87 -5.97 -3.89
C MET A 120 -1.67 -6.25 -4.81
N LEU A 121 -0.62 -6.89 -4.31
CA LEU A 121 0.54 -7.26 -5.11
C LEU A 121 0.15 -8.18 -6.28
N HIS A 122 -0.75 -9.14 -6.05
CA HIS A 122 -1.25 -9.98 -7.14
C HIS A 122 -2.02 -9.18 -8.20
N ALA A 123 -2.80 -8.17 -7.82
CA ALA A 123 -3.49 -7.30 -8.78
C ALA A 123 -2.49 -6.46 -9.60
N ILE A 124 -1.42 -5.96 -8.96
CA ILE A 124 -0.34 -5.21 -9.61
C ILE A 124 0.43 -6.11 -10.58
N GLU A 125 0.76 -7.33 -10.16
CA GLU A 125 1.41 -8.36 -10.98
C GLU A 125 0.60 -8.66 -12.25
N LYS A 126 -0.72 -8.74 -12.12
CA LYS A 126 -1.66 -8.91 -13.25
C LYS A 126 -1.95 -7.63 -14.02
N GLN A 127 -1.23 -6.54 -13.73
CA GLN A 127 -1.33 -5.24 -14.37
C GLN A 127 -2.79 -4.73 -14.45
N LYS A 128 -3.56 -4.99 -13.39
CA LYS A 128 -4.97 -4.56 -13.34
C LYS A 128 -5.02 -3.05 -13.14
N ARG A 129 -5.69 -2.35 -14.06
CA ARG A 129 -5.92 -0.89 -13.95
C ARG A 129 -6.69 -0.51 -12.69
N GLN A 130 -7.66 -1.34 -12.30
CA GLN A 130 -8.48 -1.14 -11.10
C GLN A 130 -8.83 -2.49 -10.48
N LYS A 131 -8.77 -2.59 -9.16
CA LYS A 131 -9.20 -3.76 -8.40
C LYS A 131 -9.78 -3.34 -7.05
N ALA A 132 -11.05 -3.66 -6.81
CA ALA A 132 -11.63 -3.60 -5.48
C ALA A 132 -11.19 -4.83 -4.66
N ILE A 133 -10.69 -4.60 -3.44
CA ILE A 133 -10.24 -5.62 -2.50
C ILE A 133 -10.97 -5.38 -1.18
N GLY A 134 -11.62 -6.42 -0.67
CA GLY A 134 -12.46 -6.36 0.53
C GLY A 134 -13.25 -7.66 0.69
N GLY A 135 -14.22 -7.66 1.60
CA GLY A 135 -15.12 -8.78 1.84
C GLY A 135 -16.32 -8.76 0.89
N LYS A 136 -17.51 -9.08 1.41
CA LYS A 136 -18.76 -9.09 0.64
C LYS A 136 -19.16 -7.69 0.16
N GLU A 137 -18.66 -6.64 0.80
CA GLU A 137 -18.91 -5.23 0.50
C GLU A 137 -18.42 -4.86 -0.90
N VAL A 138 -17.41 -5.57 -1.42
CA VAL A 138 -16.93 -5.36 -2.79
C VAL A 138 -18.03 -5.61 -3.83
N MET A 139 -19.00 -6.48 -3.54
CA MET A 139 -20.16 -6.68 -4.41
C MET A 139 -20.97 -5.40 -4.59
N ALA A 140 -21.08 -4.57 -3.55
CA ALA A 140 -21.78 -3.30 -3.63
C ALA A 140 -21.07 -2.32 -4.58
N VAL A 141 -19.74 -2.39 -4.71
CA VAL A 141 -19.00 -1.57 -5.69
C VAL A 141 -19.41 -1.93 -7.12
N TYR A 142 -19.48 -3.23 -7.43
CA TYR A 142 -19.94 -3.69 -8.74
C TYR A 142 -21.43 -3.42 -8.96
N LEU A 143 -22.26 -3.65 -7.94
CA LEU A 143 -23.70 -3.38 -8.00
C LEU A 143 -23.96 -1.89 -8.22
N LYS A 144 -23.23 -1.00 -7.54
CA LYS A 144 -23.31 0.46 -7.78
C LYS A 144 -22.94 0.81 -9.21
N ARG A 145 -21.88 0.18 -9.74
CA ARG A 145 -21.35 0.47 -11.08
C ARG A 145 -22.32 0.11 -12.20
N PHE A 146 -23.08 -0.97 -12.06
CA PHE A 146 -23.97 -1.47 -13.12
C PHE A 146 -25.46 -1.26 -12.83
N PHE A 147 -25.86 -1.18 -11.55
CA PHE A 147 -27.26 -1.11 -11.11
C PHE A 147 -27.44 -0.18 -9.89
N PRO A 148 -27.16 1.12 -10.02
CA PRO A 148 -27.17 2.06 -8.90
C PRO A 148 -28.52 2.12 -8.15
N ASP A 149 -29.64 2.05 -8.86
CA ASP A 149 -30.98 2.09 -8.26
C ASP A 149 -31.32 0.84 -7.44
N ILE A 150 -30.80 -0.33 -7.84
CA ILE A 150 -30.98 -1.57 -7.09
C ILE A 150 -30.23 -1.46 -5.78
N LEU A 151 -28.97 -1.02 -5.82
CA LEU A 151 -28.20 -0.79 -4.60
C LEU A 151 -28.90 0.24 -3.69
N ALA A 152 -29.41 1.36 -4.24
CA ALA A 152 -30.13 2.37 -3.46
C ALA A 152 -31.39 1.80 -2.77
N LYS A 153 -32.15 0.94 -3.47
CA LYS A 153 -33.31 0.23 -2.88
C LYS A 153 -32.90 -0.73 -1.77
N ILE A 154 -31.77 -1.44 -1.92
CA ILE A 154 -31.24 -2.35 -0.90
C ILE A 154 -30.80 -1.56 0.33
N ILE A 155 -29.97 -0.51 0.16
CA ILE A 155 -29.45 0.30 1.27
C ILE A 155 -30.60 0.96 2.06
N ARG A 156 -31.60 1.52 1.36
CA ARG A 156 -32.77 2.15 2.03
C ARG A 156 -33.59 1.16 2.87
N LYS A 157 -33.53 -0.14 2.57
CA LYS A 157 -34.20 -1.20 3.33
C LYS A 157 -33.33 -1.85 4.39
N ALA A 158 -32.01 -1.64 4.35
CA ALA A 158 -31.10 -2.16 5.34
C ALA A 158 -31.26 -1.36 6.64
N LYS A 159 -31.44 -2.04 7.77
CA LYS A 159 -31.39 -1.40 9.09
C LYS A 159 -29.95 -0.98 9.36
N VAL A 160 -29.74 0.31 9.59
CA VAL A 160 -28.50 0.82 10.16
C VAL A 160 -28.55 0.46 11.65
N VAL A 161 -27.56 -0.30 12.12
CA VAL A 161 -27.34 -0.53 13.56
C VAL A 161 -26.66 0.69 14.14
#